data_AF-A0A927AK49-F1
#
_entry.id   AF-A0A927AK49-F1
#
_cell.length_a   1.000
_cell.length_b   1.000
_cell.length_c   1.000
_cell.angle_alpha   90.00
_cell.angle_beta   90.00
_cell.angle_gamma   90.00
#
_symmetry.space_group_name_H-M   'P 1'
#
loop_
_entity.id
_entity.type
_entity.pdbx_description
1 polymer ?
#
loop_
_entity_poly.entity_id
_entity_poly.type
_entity_poly.pdbx_seq_one_letter_code
_entity_poly.pdbx_strand_id
1 'polypeptide(L)' 'MMQSTPKLLPDAIADIFVSASKTRLLAETDCWGLQVAVSDGSLDEQTKLAIARLFRAVRRGKIQLAAA' A
#
# COMPACT_ATOMS: atom_id res chain seq x y z
N MET A 1 -14.54 21.41 -6.49
CA MET A 1 -14.98 20.23 -5.71
C MET A 1 -13.84 19.83 -4.80
N MET A 2 -14.00 19.93 -3.48
CA MET A 2 -13.01 19.42 -2.52
C MET A 2 -13.06 17.89 -2.60
N GLN A 3 -12.09 17.28 -3.27
CA GLN A 3 -11.97 15.83 -3.28
C GLN A 3 -11.38 15.42 -1.93
N SER A 4 -12.16 14.71 -1.12
CA SER A 4 -11.67 14.04 0.07
C SER A 4 -10.65 12.98 -0.37
N THR A 5 -9.38 13.22 -0.14
CA THR A 5 -8.32 12.23 -0.42
C THR A 5 -8.67 10.96 0.35
N PRO A 6 -8.84 9.81 -0.30
CA PRO A 6 -9.15 8.56 0.39
C PRO A 6 -8.01 8.27 1.36
N LYS A 7 -8.30 8.36 2.66
CA LYS A 7 -7.37 7.99 3.71
C LYS A 7 -7.53 6.52 4.02
N LEU A 8 -6.40 5.82 4.09
CA LEU A 8 -6.35 4.50 4.69
C LEU A 8 -6.94 4.57 6.11
N LEU A 9 -7.68 3.54 6.49
CA LEU A 9 -8.11 3.38 7.88
C LEU A 9 -6.88 3.29 8.78
N PRO A 10 -6.99 3.67 10.07
CA PRO A 10 -5.96 3.36 11.05
C PRO A 10 -5.57 1.88 10.95
N ASP A 11 -4.27 1.59 11.01
CA ASP A 11 -3.68 0.25 10.91
C ASP A 11 -3.85 -0.49 9.56
N ALA A 12 -4.55 0.07 8.58
CA ALA A 12 -4.74 -0.58 7.28
C ALA A 12 -3.42 -0.88 6.56
N ILE A 13 -2.37 -0.07 6.77
CA ILE A 13 -1.04 -0.36 6.23
C ILE A 13 -0.54 -1.72 6.75
N ALA A 14 -0.63 -1.96 8.06
CA ALA A 14 -0.19 -3.21 8.67
C ALA A 14 -0.98 -4.41 8.13
N ASP A 15 -2.30 -4.27 8.01
CA ASP A 15 -3.16 -5.31 7.45
C ASP A 15 -2.83 -5.63 5.98
N ILE A 16 -2.54 -4.61 5.18
CA ILE A 16 -2.08 -4.79 3.79
C ILE A 16 -0.77 -5.59 3.76
N PHE A 17 0.20 -5.28 4.63
CA PHE A 17 1.45 -6.05 4.71
C PHE A 17 1.22 -7.49 5.14
N VAL A 18 0.36 -7.72 6.16
CA VAL A 18 0.01 -9.07 6.60
C VAL A 18 -0.65 -9.85 5.47
N SER A 19 -1.65 -9.26 4.81
CA SER A 19 -2.35 -9.89 3.69
C SER A 19 -1.41 -10.20 2.53
N ALA A 20 -0.61 -9.23 2.08
CA ALA A 20 0.33 -9.39 0.97
C ALA A 20 1.44 -10.41 1.28
N SER A 21 1.87 -10.52 2.54
CA SER A 21 2.86 -11.54 2.94
C SER A 21 2.30 -12.96 2.89
N LYS A 22 1.02 -13.13 3.25
CA LYS A 22 0.32 -14.42 3.27
C LYS A 22 -0.14 -14.87 1.88
N THR A 23 -0.70 -13.95 1.11
CA THR A 23 -1.38 -14.27 -0.16
C THR A 23 -0.46 -14.10 -1.37
N ARG A 24 0.63 -13.33 -1.25
CA ARG A 24 1.42 -12.83 -2.38
C ARG A 24 0.59 -12.03 -3.39
N LEU A 25 -0.54 -11.50 -2.96
CA LEU A 25 -1.40 -10.61 -3.73
C LEU A 25 -1.41 -9.23 -3.07
N LEU A 26 -1.52 -8.19 -3.89
CA LEU A 26 -1.80 -6.84 -3.45
C LEU A 26 -3.03 -6.35 -4.22
N ALA A 27 -4.09 -5.97 -3.50
CA ALA A 27 -5.27 -5.44 -4.16
C ALA A 27 -4.93 -4.12 -4.86
N GLU A 28 -5.54 -3.89 -6.01
CA GLU A 28 -5.32 -2.63 -6.74
C GLU A 28 -5.71 -1.41 -5.88
N THR A 29 -6.82 -1.52 -5.14
CA THR A 29 -7.28 -0.50 -4.17
C THR A 29 -6.24 -0.20 -3.09
N ASP A 30 -5.56 -1.23 -2.57
CA ASP A 30 -4.52 -1.06 -1.56
C ASP A 30 -3.30 -0.35 -2.15
N CYS A 31 -2.96 -0.63 -3.40
CA CYS A 31 -1.88 0.05 -4.10
C CYS A 31 -2.13 1.55 -4.20
N TRP A 32 -3.35 1.94 -4.59
CA TRP A 32 -3.78 3.34 -4.63
C TRP A 32 -3.79 3.97 -3.23
N GLY A 33 -4.33 3.28 -2.23
CA GLY A 33 -4.35 3.75 -0.85
C GLY A 33 -2.94 4.01 -0.30
N LEU A 34 -1.99 3.11 -0.56
CA LEU A 34 -0.60 3.27 -0.18
C LEU A 34 0.09 4.43 -0.91
N GLN A 35 -0.20 4.64 -2.20
CA GLN A 35 0.35 5.79 -2.94
C GLN A 35 -0.14 7.13 -2.38
N VAL A 36 -1.43 7.22 -2.04
CA VAL A 36 -2.00 8.42 -1.40
C VAL A 36 -1.37 8.64 -0.03
N ALA A 37 -1.24 7.59 0.78
CA ALA A 37 -0.61 7.68 2.10
C ALA A 37 0.86 8.14 2.04
N VAL A 38 1.63 7.67 1.06
CA VAL A 38 3.00 8.14 0.83
C VAL A 38 3.03 9.61 0.41
N SER A 39 2.04 10.06 -0.36
CA SER A 39 1.94 11.42 -0.89
C SER A 39 1.46 12.46 0.14
N ASP A 40 0.68 12.04 1.14
CA ASP A 40 0.16 12.88 2.23
C ASP A 40 1.27 13.35 3.21
N GLY A 41 2.48 12.79 3.11
CA GLY A 41 3.64 13.20 3.91
C GLY A 41 3.59 12.84 5.39
N SER A 42 2.48 12.26 5.86
CA SER A 42 2.21 11.91 7.26
C SER A 42 2.94 10.65 7.75
N LEU A 43 3.55 9.88 6.85
CA LEU A 43 4.29 8.64 7.19
C LEU A 43 5.74 8.91 7.59
N ASP A 44 6.22 8.14 8.57
CA ASP A 44 7.64 8.08 8.91
C ASP A 44 8.48 7.40 7.80
N GLU A 45 9.79 7.57 7.89
CA GLU A 45 10.72 7.05 6.88
C GLU A 45 10.73 5.52 6.83
N GLN A 46 10.57 4.83 7.96
CA GLN A 46 10.57 3.37 7.99
C GLN A 46 9.37 2.80 7.24
N THR A 47 8.19 3.41 7.42
CA THR A 47 6.94 3.04 6.77
C THR A 47 7.02 3.32 5.28
N LYS A 48 7.55 4.49 4.87
CA LYS A 48 7.80 4.79 3.45
C LYS A 48 8.72 3.76 2.79
N LEU A 49 9.82 3.38 3.47
CA LEU A 49 10.74 2.36 2.97
C LEU A 49 10.08 0.98 2.89
N ALA A 50 9.23 0.61 3.85
CA ALA A 50 8.46 -0.63 3.80
C ALA A 50 7.54 -0.66 2.57
N ILE A 51 6.81 0.43 2.31
CA ILE A 51 5.91 0.54 1.15
C ILE A 51 6.71 0.49 -0.16
N ALA A 52 7.86 1.16 -0.23
CA ALA A 52 8.75 1.11 -1.39
C ALA A 52 9.25 -0.32 -1.67
N ARG A 53 9.55 -1.11 -0.63
CA ARG A 53 9.93 -2.53 -0.75
C ARG A 53 8.78 -3.39 -1.26
N LEU A 54 7.55 -3.13 -0.80
CA LEU A 54 6.34 -3.79 -1.29
C LEU A 54 6.14 -3.53 -2.78
N PHE A 55 6.18 -2.28 -3.23
CA PHE A 55 6.09 -1.94 -4.65
C PHE A 55 7.23 -2.54 -5.48
N ARG A 56 8.45 -2.61 -4.92
CA ARG A 56 9.57 -3.30 -5.58
C ARG A 56 9.32 -4.81 -5.72
N ALA A 57 8.68 -5.44 -4.74
CA ALA A 57 8.29 -6.85 -4.83
C ALA A 57 7.23 -7.06 -5.91
N VAL A 58 6.25 -6.16 -6.01
CA VAL A 58 5.24 -6.17 -7.09
C VAL A 58 5.89 -6.03 -8.46
N ARG A 59 6.74 -5.02 -8.67
CA ARG A 59 7.46 -4.82 -9.95
C ARG A 59 8.35 -6.00 -10.34
N ARG A 60 8.83 -6.79 -9.37
CA ARG A 60 9.63 -7.99 -9.60
C ARG A 60 8.79 -9.27 -9.77
N GLY A 61 7.46 -9.17 -9.77
CA GLY A 61 6.55 -10.31 -9.86
C GLY A 61 6.54 -11.21 -8.62
N LYS A 62 7.15 -10.77 -7.50
CA LYS A 62 7.14 -11.53 -6.23
C LYS A 62 5.81 -11.42 -5.48
N ILE A 63 5.05 -10.39 -5.81
CA ILE A 63 3.68 -10.13 -5.36
C ILE A 63 2.91 -9.75 -6.62
N GLN A 64 1.74 -10.32 -6.83
CA GLN A 64 0.90 -10.03 -7.99
C GLN A 64 -0.16 -8.99 -7.61
N LEU A 65 -0.58 -8.18 -8.58
CA LEU A 65 -1.75 -7.34 -8.40
C LEU A 65 -3.00 -8.20 -8.57
N ALA A 66 -3.92 -8.09 -7.62
CA ALA A 66 -5.25 -8.66 -7.74
C ALA A 66 -6.23 -7.53 -8.05
N ALA A 67 -6.99 -7.69 -9.13
CA ALA A 67 -8.23 -6.94 -9.30
C ALA A 67 -9.19 -7.45 -8.21
N ALA A 68 -9.75 -6.53 -7.43
CA ALA A 68 -10.80 -6.85 -6.46
C ALA A 68 -12.08 -7.29 -7.17
#